data_AF-X1QUD4-F1
#
_entry.id   AF-X1QUD4-F1
#
_cell.length_a   1.000
_cell.length_b   1.000
_cell.length_c   1.000
_cell.angle_alpha   90.00
_cell.angle_beta   90.00
_cell.angle_gamma   90.00
#
_symmetry.space_group_name_H-M   'P 1'
#
loop_
_entity.id
_entity.type
_entity.pdbx_description
1 polymer ?
#
loop_
_entity_poly.entity_id
_entity_poly.type
_entity_poly.pdbx_seq_one_letter_code
_entity_poly.pdbx_strand_id
1 'polypeptide(L)'
;YNLRLRRVEMVRLEPTSFRDEHLLVVDTAKGGSKSTHLIPPQIASYLSCFRHYEADSLTHMFHRIAKKCGLDTGAGYGWHSVRRSLATELILSEVSALNVLRFMRWSDASSRGEFGMLAIYAKKDQGRIDEDIFKIHPFLPYWGEGDCTDSIHCDFNTSEVIKEAETIVREANHGD
;
A
#
# COMPACT_ATOMS: atom_id res chain seq x y z
N TYR A 1 -3.29 -5.59 2.60
CA TYR A 1 -3.55 -4.83 1.36
C TYR A 1 -2.48 -3.75 1.18
N ASN A 2 -1.37 -4.08 0.49
CA ASN A 2 -0.19 -3.22 0.35
C ASN A 2 -0.19 -2.46 -0.99
N LEU A 3 -1.25 -1.70 -1.26
CA LEU A 3 -1.37 -0.87 -2.46
C LEU A 3 -1.36 0.62 -2.17
N ARG A 4 -0.50 1.07 -1.24
CA ARG A 4 -0.45 2.46 -0.79
C ARG A 4 -1.71 2.98 -0.08
N LEU A 5 -2.74 2.20 0.22
CA LEU A 5 -4.00 2.71 0.80
C LEU A 5 -3.86 3.19 2.26
N ARG A 6 -4.61 4.24 2.63
CA ARG A 6 -4.77 4.65 4.03
C ARG A 6 -5.82 3.78 4.73
N ARG A 7 -5.71 3.60 6.05
CA ARG A 7 -6.74 2.88 6.84
C ARG A 7 -8.16 3.39 6.53
N VAL A 8 -8.37 4.70 6.54
CA VAL A 8 -9.68 5.30 6.24
C VAL A 8 -10.16 5.06 4.82
N GLU A 9 -9.25 4.89 3.86
CA GLU A 9 -9.60 4.53 2.48
C GLU A 9 -10.01 3.05 2.40
N MET A 10 -9.32 2.17 3.14
CA MET A 10 -9.67 0.76 3.26
C MET A 10 -11.04 0.53 3.92
N VAL A 11 -11.36 1.32 4.96
CA VAL A 11 -12.69 1.27 5.62
C VAL A 11 -13.81 1.66 4.67
N ARG A 12 -13.55 2.53 3.69
CA ARG A 12 -14.57 2.98 2.73
C ARG A 12 -14.71 2.05 1.53
N LEU A 13 -13.94 0.96 1.46
CA LEU A 13 -14.04 0.02 0.37
C LEU A 13 -15.32 -0.80 0.50
N GLU A 14 -16.07 -0.83 -0.59
CA GLU A 14 -17.23 -1.69 -0.77
C GLU A 14 -16.91 -2.74 -1.84
N PRO A 15 -17.64 -3.87 -1.90
CA PRO A 15 -17.49 -4.81 -3.01
C PRO A 15 -17.65 -4.14 -4.39
N THR A 16 -18.48 -3.10 -4.49
CA THR A 16 -18.68 -2.31 -5.71
C THR A 16 -17.51 -1.38 -6.06
N SER A 17 -16.55 -1.17 -5.14
CA SER A 17 -15.30 -0.44 -5.40
C SER A 17 -14.37 -1.20 -6.34
N PHE A 18 -14.51 -2.53 -6.42
CA PHE A 18 -13.77 -3.40 -7.34
C PHE A 18 -14.57 -3.52 -8.63
N ARG A 19 -14.14 -2.80 -9.67
CA ARG A 19 -14.85 -2.84 -10.97
C ARG A 19 -14.58 -4.12 -11.73
N ASP A 20 -13.35 -4.59 -11.64
CA ASP A 20 -12.85 -5.83 -12.21
C ASP A 20 -11.59 -6.27 -11.42
N GLU A 21 -10.92 -7.33 -11.87
CA GLU A 21 -9.70 -7.89 -11.26
C GLU A 21 -8.47 -6.96 -11.35
N HIS A 22 -8.57 -5.87 -12.11
CA HIS A 22 -7.47 -4.96 -12.43
C HIS A 22 -7.69 -3.53 -11.93
N LEU A 23 -8.92 -3.14 -11.59
CA LEU A 23 -9.30 -1.77 -11.26
C LEU A 23 -10.04 -1.64 -9.94
N LEU A 24 -9.41 -0.90 -9.03
CA LEU A 24 -9.98 -0.48 -7.75
C LEU A 24 -10.30 1.02 -7.77
N VAL A 25 -11.55 1.38 -7.46
CA VAL A 25 -11.97 2.77 -7.31
C VAL A 25 -12.10 3.13 -5.84
N VAL A 26 -11.30 4.09 -5.38
CA VAL A 26 -11.19 4.48 -3.97
C VAL A 26 -11.72 5.89 -3.78
N ASP A 27 -12.60 6.06 -2.79
CA ASP A 27 -13.02 7.37 -2.32
C ASP A 27 -11.92 7.97 -1.44
N THR A 28 -11.37 9.11 -1.86
CA THR A 28 -10.23 9.70 -1.17
C THR A 28 -10.61 10.16 0.24
N ALA A 29 -9.70 9.96 1.20
CA ALA A 29 -9.91 10.28 2.60
C ALA A 29 -10.35 11.73 2.85
N LYS A 30 -9.81 12.68 2.07
CA LYS A 30 -9.95 14.12 2.26
C LYS A 30 -11.09 14.75 1.44
N GLY A 31 -12.07 13.96 0.98
CA GLY A 31 -13.26 14.49 0.27
C GLY A 31 -12.99 14.95 -1.16
N GLY A 32 -11.89 14.49 -1.78
CA GLY A 32 -11.57 14.75 -3.18
C GLY A 32 -12.17 13.72 -4.14
N SER A 33 -11.97 13.94 -5.45
CA SER A 33 -12.43 13.07 -6.53
C SER A 33 -12.02 11.61 -6.35
N LYS A 34 -12.87 10.69 -6.83
CA LYS A 34 -12.58 9.25 -6.87
C LYS A 34 -11.26 8.98 -7.57
N SER A 35 -10.48 8.08 -6.99
CA SER A 35 -9.16 7.70 -7.48
C SER A 35 -9.22 6.28 -8.03
N THR A 36 -8.77 6.06 -9.26
CA THR A 36 -8.66 4.72 -9.86
C THR A 36 -7.26 4.17 -9.66
N HIS A 37 -7.15 2.94 -9.14
CA HIS A 37 -5.92 2.24 -8.83
C HIS A 37 -5.84 0.97 -9.68
N LEU A 38 -4.68 0.71 -10.29
CA LEU A 38 -4.40 -0.60 -10.84
C LEU A 38 -4.19 -1.60 -9.71
N ILE A 39 -4.73 -2.80 -9.89
CA ILE A 39 -4.51 -3.96 -9.04
C ILE A 39 -3.40 -4.80 -9.69
N PRO A 40 -2.28 -5.05 -8.99
CA PRO A 40 -1.25 -5.93 -9.49
C PRO A 40 -1.76 -7.39 -9.49
N PRO A 41 -1.42 -8.19 -10.51
CA PRO A 41 -1.91 -9.56 -10.64
C PRO A 41 -1.67 -10.43 -9.39
N GLN A 42 -0.54 -10.22 -8.70
CA GLN A 42 -0.12 -10.98 -7.51
C GLN A 42 -1.13 -10.91 -6.36
N ILE A 43 -1.98 -9.87 -6.31
CA ILE A 43 -2.96 -9.73 -5.23
C ILE A 43 -4.40 -9.92 -5.70
N ALA A 44 -4.65 -10.05 -7.01
CA ALA A 44 -5.99 -10.03 -7.58
C ALA A 44 -6.88 -11.15 -7.02
N SER A 45 -6.33 -12.36 -6.88
CA SER A 45 -7.02 -13.52 -6.29
C SER A 45 -7.52 -13.24 -4.86
N TYR A 46 -6.71 -12.58 -4.03
CA TYR A 46 -7.07 -12.23 -2.65
C TYR A 46 -8.19 -11.17 -2.56
N LEU A 47 -8.41 -10.39 -3.63
CA LEU A 47 -9.47 -9.39 -3.67
C LEU A 47 -10.85 -10.00 -4.01
N SER A 48 -10.87 -11.15 -4.67
CA SER A 48 -12.12 -11.84 -5.07
C SER A 48 -13.02 -12.17 -3.87
N CYS A 49 -12.43 -12.41 -2.70
CA CYS A 49 -13.12 -12.75 -1.46
C CYS A 49 -13.15 -11.56 -0.47
N PHE A 50 -12.98 -10.33 -0.98
CA PHE A 50 -13.00 -9.11 -0.17
C PHE A 50 -14.32 -9.00 0.61
N ARG A 51 -14.18 -8.62 1.88
CA ARG A 51 -15.29 -8.24 2.75
C ARG A 51 -15.00 -6.87 3.32
N HIS A 52 -16.05 -6.10 3.54
CA HIS A 52 -15.93 -4.82 4.22
C HIS A 52 -15.36 -5.03 5.63
N TYR A 53 -14.45 -4.15 6.03
CA TYR A 53 -13.83 -4.17 7.36
C TYR A 53 -13.97 -2.81 8.05
N GLU A 54 -14.47 -2.86 9.28
CA GLU A 54 -14.51 -1.71 10.17
C GLU A 54 -13.10 -1.22 10.56
N ALA A 55 -13.01 0.05 10.94
CA ALA A 55 -11.75 0.70 11.31
C ALA A 55 -11.00 -0.01 12.45
N ASP A 56 -11.75 -0.47 13.46
CA ASP A 56 -11.20 -1.19 14.61
C ASP A 56 -10.71 -2.58 14.19
N SER A 57 -11.48 -3.29 13.36
CA SER A 57 -11.10 -4.59 12.80
C SER A 57 -9.77 -4.51 12.04
N LEU A 58 -9.60 -3.50 11.20
CA LEU A 58 -8.33 -3.27 10.52
C LEU A 58 -7.19 -2.97 11.49
N THR A 59 -7.44 -2.17 12.53
CA THR A 59 -6.43 -1.85 13.54
C THR A 59 -5.98 -3.10 14.29
N HIS A 60 -6.92 -3.92 14.76
CA HIS A 60 -6.63 -5.18 15.41
C HIS A 60 -5.93 -6.19 14.48
N MET A 61 -6.29 -6.22 13.20
CA MET A 61 -5.63 -7.05 12.19
C MET A 61 -4.16 -6.66 12.05
N PHE A 62 -3.86 -5.36 11.95
CA PHE A 62 -2.48 -4.87 11.89
C PHE A 62 -1.66 -5.30 13.09
N HIS A 63 -2.13 -5.06 14.31
CA HIS A 63 -1.38 -5.43 15.52
C HIS A 63 -1.20 -6.95 15.64
N ARG A 64 -2.18 -7.74 15.18
CA ARG A 64 -2.06 -9.21 15.16
C ARG A 64 -0.99 -9.68 14.20
N ILE A 65 -0.95 -9.11 12.99
CA ILE A 65 0.09 -9.40 12.00
C ILE A 65 1.45 -8.98 12.56
N ALA A 66 1.57 -7.76 13.05
CA ALA A 66 2.82 -7.25 13.60
C ALA A 66 3.35 -8.12 14.75
N LYS A 67 2.47 -8.52 15.69
CA LYS A 67 2.83 -9.44 16.76
C LYS A 67 3.30 -10.80 16.25
N LYS A 68 2.62 -11.37 15.23
CA LYS A 68 3.07 -12.63 14.60
C LYS A 68 4.43 -12.49 13.92
N CYS A 69 4.72 -11.31 13.40
CA CYS A 69 6.01 -10.96 12.81
C CYS A 69 7.10 -10.61 13.84
N GLY A 70 6.83 -10.65 15.15
CA GLY A 70 7.83 -10.29 16.17
C GLY A 70 8.03 -8.79 16.37
N LEU A 71 7.20 -7.95 15.75
CA LEU A 71 7.27 -6.50 15.87
C LEU A 71 6.60 -6.02 17.17
N ASP A 72 7.35 -5.26 17.96
CA ASP A 72 6.82 -4.50 19.08
C ASP A 72 6.22 -3.17 18.56
N THR A 73 4.91 -3.17 18.36
CA THR A 73 4.20 -1.97 17.87
C THR A 73 3.89 -1.04 19.03
N GLY A 74 4.75 -0.05 19.28
CA GLY A 74 4.46 1.06 20.18
C GLY A 74 3.42 2.05 19.64
N ALA A 75 3.22 3.16 20.37
CA ALA A 75 2.38 4.25 19.89
C ALA A 75 2.91 4.82 18.55
N GLY A 76 2.04 5.01 17.57
CA GLY A 76 2.39 5.54 16.24
C GLY A 76 2.56 4.47 15.14
N TYR A 77 2.61 3.18 15.49
CA TYR A 77 2.61 2.10 14.51
C TYR A 77 1.20 1.79 14.02
N GLY A 78 1.03 1.65 12.71
CA GLY A 78 -0.24 1.30 12.10
C GLY A 78 -0.15 1.09 10.60
N TRP A 79 -1.29 1.00 9.93
CA TRP A 79 -1.36 0.93 8.46
C TRP A 79 -0.60 2.08 7.75
N HIS A 80 -0.47 3.24 8.42
CA HIS A 80 0.33 4.33 7.89
C HIS A 80 1.83 4.00 7.85
N SER A 81 2.34 3.22 8.82
CA SER A 81 3.73 2.77 8.83
C SER A 81 4.07 1.96 7.58
N VAL A 82 3.19 1.03 7.19
CA VAL A 82 3.40 0.22 5.97
C VAL A 82 3.45 1.10 4.72
N ARG A 83 2.60 2.14 4.68
CA ARG A 83 2.59 3.12 3.59
C ARG A 83 3.86 3.97 3.56
N ARG A 84 4.41 4.36 4.73
CA ARG A 84 5.68 5.09 4.82
C ARG A 84 6.85 4.21 4.38
N SER A 85 6.94 2.99 4.88
CA SER A 85 7.93 2.00 4.46
C SER A 85 7.93 1.80 2.95
N LEU A 86 6.75 1.68 2.32
CA LEU A 86 6.67 1.57 0.86
C LEU A 86 7.29 2.79 0.14
N ALA A 87 7.02 4.00 0.61
CA ALA A 87 7.58 5.21 0.01
C ALA A 87 9.10 5.25 0.17
N THR A 88 9.61 4.92 1.36
CA THR A 88 11.05 4.88 1.66
C THR A 88 11.76 3.88 0.75
N GLU A 89 11.28 2.65 0.68
CA GLU A 89 11.89 1.60 -0.15
C GLU A 89 11.89 1.95 -1.64
N LEU A 90 10.82 2.58 -2.14
CA LEU A 90 10.78 3.04 -3.53
C LEU A 90 11.82 4.15 -3.79
N ILE A 91 12.04 5.04 -2.84
CA ILE A 91 13.08 6.07 -2.96
C ILE A 91 14.47 5.43 -2.94
N LEU A 92 14.71 4.46 -2.05
CA LEU A 92 15.97 3.72 -1.97
C LEU A 92 16.25 2.87 -3.22
N SER A 93 15.19 2.41 -3.90
CA SER A 93 15.25 1.69 -5.18
C SER A 93 15.43 2.61 -6.40
N GLU A 94 15.87 3.85 -6.19
CA GLU A 94 16.13 4.86 -7.22
C GLU A 94 14.92 5.24 -8.10
N VAL A 95 13.69 5.02 -7.60
CA VAL A 95 12.50 5.51 -8.29
C VAL A 95 12.47 7.03 -8.22
N SER A 96 12.19 7.68 -9.35
CA SER A 96 12.11 9.13 -9.35
C SER A 96 11.09 9.63 -8.31
N ALA A 97 11.49 10.60 -7.49
CA ALA A 97 10.65 11.15 -6.44
C ALA A 97 9.29 11.62 -6.98
N LEU A 98 9.26 12.13 -8.22
CA LEU A 98 8.02 12.50 -8.90
C LEU A 98 7.10 11.31 -9.19
N ASN A 99 7.63 10.15 -9.59
CA ASN A 99 6.84 8.93 -9.77
C ASN A 99 6.35 8.40 -8.42
N VAL A 100 7.18 8.44 -7.37
CA VAL A 100 6.76 8.07 -6.01
C VAL A 100 5.62 8.97 -5.53
N LEU A 101 5.76 10.29 -5.65
CA LEU A 101 4.70 11.25 -5.30
C LEU A 101 3.37 10.96 -6.00
N ARG A 102 3.44 10.68 -7.30
CA ARG A 102 2.28 10.37 -8.14
C ARG A 102 1.64 9.04 -7.75
N PHE A 103 2.45 8.00 -7.57
CA PHE A 103 2.01 6.68 -7.14
C PHE A 103 1.37 6.72 -5.74
N MET A 104 1.99 7.44 -4.81
CA MET A 104 1.47 7.64 -3.47
C MET A 104 0.24 8.57 -3.47
N ARG A 105 -0.04 9.31 -4.55
CA ARG A 105 -1.16 10.26 -4.65
C ARG A 105 -1.12 11.29 -3.53
N TRP A 106 0.06 11.83 -3.26
CA TRP A 106 0.16 13.01 -2.41
C TRP A 106 -0.46 14.21 -3.12
N SER A 107 -1.06 15.11 -2.35
CA SER A 107 -1.79 16.24 -2.91
C SER A 107 -0.89 17.10 -3.77
N ASP A 108 -1.42 17.63 -4.88
CA ASP A 108 -0.67 18.55 -5.73
C ASP A 108 -0.18 19.78 -4.96
N ALA A 109 -0.86 20.20 -3.89
CA ALA A 109 -0.38 21.26 -3.00
C ALA A 109 0.96 20.89 -2.32
N SER A 110 1.12 19.63 -1.90
CA SER A 110 2.37 19.11 -1.34
C SER A 110 3.43 18.96 -2.43
N SER A 111 3.04 18.46 -3.62
CA SER A 111 3.98 18.25 -4.73
C SER A 111 4.45 19.56 -5.40
N ARG A 112 3.62 20.62 -5.43
CA ARG A 112 3.97 21.93 -5.98
C ARG A 112 5.00 22.68 -5.15
N GLY A 113 5.05 22.45 -3.84
CA GLY A 113 6.04 23.07 -2.96
C GLY A 113 7.47 22.67 -3.33
N GLU A 114 7.67 21.38 -3.63
CA GLU A 114 9.00 20.79 -3.85
C GLU A 114 9.35 20.65 -5.34
N PHE A 115 8.38 20.33 -6.20
CA PHE A 115 8.60 20.11 -7.64
C PHE A 115 8.01 21.21 -8.53
N GLY A 116 7.39 22.24 -7.94
CA GLY A 116 6.86 23.38 -8.69
C GLY A 116 5.87 23.00 -9.79
N MET A 117 6.03 23.63 -10.95
CA MET A 117 5.20 23.39 -12.14
C MET A 117 5.50 22.05 -12.83
N LEU A 118 6.64 21.41 -12.57
CA LEU A 118 6.98 20.11 -13.18
C LEU A 118 5.97 19.03 -12.80
N ALA A 119 5.44 19.10 -11.58
CA ALA A 119 4.35 18.23 -11.16
C ALA A 119 3.15 18.35 -12.11
N ILE A 120 2.79 19.55 -12.56
CA ILE A 120 1.62 19.80 -13.41
C ILE A 120 1.84 19.31 -14.84
N TYR A 121 3.02 19.53 -15.41
CA TYR A 121 3.34 19.17 -16.80
C TYR A 121 3.67 17.71 -17.00
N ALA A 122 4.31 17.06 -16.03
CA ALA A 122 4.62 15.64 -16.05
C ALA A 122 3.40 14.78 -15.71
N LYS A 123 2.24 15.07 -16.31
CA LYS A 123 1.06 14.20 -16.30
C LYS A 123 1.35 12.98 -17.18
N LYS A 124 2.31 12.16 -16.74
CA LYS A 124 2.55 10.83 -17.28
C LYS A 124 1.25 10.04 -17.11
N ASP A 125 1.01 9.11 -18.02
CA ASP A 125 -0.06 8.12 -17.87
C ASP A 125 0.07 7.44 -16.50
N GLN A 126 -0.93 7.62 -15.64
CA GLN A 126 -0.93 7.10 -14.28
C GLN A 126 -0.88 5.58 -14.27
N GLY A 127 -1.48 4.92 -15.27
CA GLY A 127 -1.40 3.47 -15.41
C GLY A 127 0.03 3.01 -15.64
N ARG A 128 0.75 3.70 -16.52
CA ARG A 128 2.17 3.43 -16.78
C ARG A 128 3.07 3.66 -15.56
N ILE A 129 2.80 4.69 -14.74
CA ILE A 129 3.52 4.87 -13.46
C ILE A 129 3.27 3.69 -12.52
N ASP A 130 2.00 3.28 -12.38
CA ASP A 130 1.61 2.17 -11.50
C ASP A 130 2.29 0.86 -11.97
N GLU A 131 2.28 0.57 -13.28
CA GLU A 131 2.96 -0.60 -13.88
C GLU A 131 4.49 -0.56 -13.70
N ASP A 132 5.13 0.58 -13.94
CA ASP A 132 6.58 0.74 -13.78
C ASP A 132 6.98 0.50 -12.32
N ILE A 133 6.16 0.95 -11.35
CA ILE A 133 6.39 0.71 -9.93
C ILE A 133 6.14 -0.73 -9.53
N PHE A 134 5.13 -1.41 -10.09
CA PHE A 134 4.88 -2.82 -9.79
C PHE A 134 6.09 -3.73 -10.10
N LYS A 135 6.86 -3.41 -11.14
CA LYS A 135 8.07 -4.19 -11.52
C LYS A 135 9.17 -4.16 -10.46
N ILE A 136 9.20 -3.12 -9.64
CA ILE A 136 10.24 -2.85 -8.63
C ILE A 136 9.64 -2.76 -7.22
N HIS A 137 8.38 -3.15 -7.05
CA HIS A 137 7.67 -2.93 -5.81
C HIS A 137 8.19 -3.89 -4.73
N PRO A 138 8.76 -3.38 -3.63
CA PRO A 138 9.50 -4.19 -2.65
C PRO A 138 8.61 -5.25 -1.99
N PHE A 139 7.31 -4.96 -1.83
CA PHE A 139 6.40 -5.86 -1.11
C PHE A 139 5.55 -6.77 -1.99
N LEU A 140 5.51 -6.59 -3.32
CA LEU A 140 4.67 -7.43 -4.18
C LEU A 140 5.14 -8.90 -4.24
N PRO A 141 6.45 -9.20 -4.30
CA PRO A 141 6.93 -10.58 -4.32
C PRO A 141 6.47 -11.43 -3.13
N TYR A 142 6.22 -10.82 -1.97
CA TYR A 142 5.80 -11.56 -0.77
C TYR A 142 4.35 -12.04 -0.77
N TRP A 143 3.52 -11.64 -1.74
CA TRP A 143 2.12 -12.07 -1.81
C TRP A 143 1.94 -13.50 -2.36
N GLY A 144 2.95 -14.07 -3.00
CA GLY A 144 2.93 -15.45 -3.53
C GLY A 144 1.81 -15.71 -4.56
N GLU A 145 1.65 -16.98 -4.95
CA GLU A 145 0.50 -17.48 -5.71
C GLU A 145 -0.52 -18.08 -4.74
N GLY A 146 -1.20 -17.23 -3.95
CA GLY A 146 -2.24 -17.72 -3.02
C GLY A 146 -3.65 -17.54 -3.59
N ASP A 147 -4.50 -18.54 -3.33
CA ASP A 147 -5.94 -18.45 -3.57
C ASP A 147 -6.66 -17.97 -2.30
N CYS A 148 -7.86 -17.42 -2.46
CA CYS A 148 -8.65 -16.87 -1.37
C CYS A 148 -9.02 -17.94 -0.31
N THR A 149 -8.95 -19.22 -0.68
CA THR A 149 -9.18 -20.40 0.18
C THR A 149 -8.08 -20.62 1.22
N ASP A 150 -6.84 -20.19 0.95
CA ASP A 150 -5.70 -20.34 1.86
C ASP A 150 -5.62 -19.23 2.93
N SER A 151 -6.36 -18.14 2.74
CA SER A 151 -6.31 -16.92 3.57
C SER A 151 -6.68 -17.13 5.04
N ILE A 152 -7.47 -18.17 5.35
CA ILE A 152 -7.97 -18.45 6.70
C ILE A 152 -7.00 -19.35 7.49
N HIS A 153 -6.08 -20.03 6.79
CA HIS A 153 -5.13 -20.99 7.37
C HIS A 153 -3.65 -20.64 7.16
N CYS A 154 -3.32 -19.38 6.88
CA CYS A 154 -1.95 -18.98 6.59
C CYS A 154 -1.05 -19.09 7.84
N ASP A 155 -0.42 -20.26 8.00
CA ASP A 155 0.82 -20.46 8.73
C ASP A 155 1.93 -19.76 7.94
N PHE A 156 2.12 -18.47 8.23
CA PHE A 156 3.25 -17.68 7.75
C PHE A 156 4.56 -18.30 8.28
N ASN A 157 5.15 -19.21 7.51
CA ASN A 157 6.47 -19.76 7.82
C ASN A 157 7.49 -19.27 6.80
N THR A 158 7.96 -18.02 6.98
CA THR A 158 9.12 -17.48 6.27
C THR A 158 9.90 -16.56 7.20
N SER A 159 10.74 -17.16 8.05
CA SER A 159 11.51 -16.44 9.08
C SER A 159 12.49 -15.39 8.52
N GLU A 160 12.91 -15.49 7.25
CA GLU A 160 13.77 -14.50 6.58
C GLU A 160 12.98 -13.31 6.04
N VAL A 161 11.83 -13.56 5.42
CA VAL A 161 10.92 -12.52 4.90
C VAL A 161 10.41 -11.63 6.03
N ILE A 162 10.12 -12.22 7.18
CA ILE A 162 9.72 -11.47 8.37
C ILE A 162 10.85 -10.54 8.81
N LYS A 163 12.10 -11.02 8.93
CA LYS A 163 13.25 -10.20 9.37
C LYS A 163 13.56 -9.03 8.43
N GLU A 164 13.41 -9.24 7.12
CA GLU A 164 13.61 -8.19 6.12
C GLU A 164 12.51 -7.13 6.22
N ALA A 165 11.24 -7.54 6.30
CA ALA A 165 10.12 -6.64 6.53
C ALA A 165 10.21 -5.92 7.89
N GLU A 166 10.74 -6.57 8.93
CA GLU A 166 10.98 -5.96 10.23
C GLU A 166 12.00 -4.82 10.14
N THR A 167 13.10 -5.03 9.42
CA THR A 167 14.16 -4.03 9.22
C THR A 167 13.59 -2.79 8.51
N ILE A 168 12.88 -3.02 7.41
CA ILE A 168 12.23 -1.97 6.60
C ILE A 168 11.21 -1.16 7.42
N VAL A 169 10.41 -1.83 8.25
CA VAL A 169 9.40 -1.16 9.08
C VAL A 169 10.04 -0.41 10.26
N ARG A 170 11.12 -0.93 10.85
CA ARG A 170 11.83 -0.23 11.94
C ARG A 170 12.49 1.04 11.44
N GLU A 171 13.25 0.97 10.35
CA GLU A 171 13.95 2.13 9.78
C GLU A 171 12.98 3.26 9.39
N ALA A 172 11.83 2.91 8.80
CA ALA A 172 10.82 3.89 8.39
C ALA A 172 10.06 4.59 9.55
N ASN A 173 10.15 4.08 10.79
CA ASN A 173 9.49 4.69 11.94
C ASN A 173 10.45 5.44 12.88
N HIS A 174 11.77 5.33 12.69
CA HIS A 174 12.78 6.05 13.48
C HIS A 174 13.28 7.35 12.82
N GLY A 175 12.79 7.68 11.62
CA GLY A 175 13.02 8.97 10.97
C GLY A 175 11.89 9.97 11.29
N ASP A 176 11.91 10.54 12.49
CA ASP A 176 11.38 11.85 12.87
C ASP A 176 11.82 12.18 14.31
#